data_AF-E8KEI3-F1
#
_entry.id   AF-E8KEI3-F1
#
_cell.length_a   1.000
_cell.length_b   1.000
_cell.length_c   1.000
_cell.angle_alpha   90.00
_cell.angle_beta   90.00
_cell.angle_gamma   90.00
#
_symmetry.space_group_name_H-M   'P 1'
#
loop_
_entity.id
_entity.type
_entity.pdbx_description
1 polymer ?
#
loop_
_entity_poly.entity_id
_entity_poly.type
_entity_poly.pdbx_seq_one_letter_code
_entity_poly.pdbx_strand_id
1 'polypeptide(L)' 'MARTITPLNSTKIDKAKPQEKEFTLSDGKGLYLLVKPNGAKL' A
#
# COMPACT_ATOMS: atom_id res chain seq x y z
N MET A 1 6.64 19.69 -8.53
CA MET A 1 6.49 18.53 -9.44
C MET A 1 5.28 17.72 -9.00
N ALA A 2 4.43 17.26 -9.91
CA ALA A 2 3.32 16.36 -9.57
C ALA A 2 3.89 15.01 -9.10
N ARG A 3 3.33 14.40 -8.04
CA ARG A 3 3.74 13.04 -7.64
C ARG A 3 3.26 12.06 -8.71
N THR A 4 4.20 11.44 -9.42
CA THR A 4 3.90 10.29 -10.28
C THR A 4 3.54 9.12 -9.38
N ILE A 5 2.23 8.86 -9.20
CA ILE A 5 1.76 7.67 -8.50
C ILE A 5 1.92 6.48 -9.45
N THR A 6 2.73 5.50 -9.08
CA THR A 6 2.76 4.22 -9.80
C THR A 6 1.63 3.35 -9.26
N PRO A 7 0.76 2.82 -10.13
CA PRO A 7 -0.24 1.85 -9.70
C PRO A 7 0.41 0.67 -8.95
N LEU A 8 -0.32 0.19 -7.96
CA LEU A 8 -0.07 -1.07 -7.29
C LEU A 8 -0.33 -2.20 -8.28
N ASN A 9 0.45 -3.26 -8.11
CA ASN A 9 0.27 -4.52 -8.80
C ASN A 9 0.29 -5.65 -7.77
N SER A 10 -0.19 -6.82 -8.16
CA SER A 10 -0.31 -7.98 -7.26
C SER A 10 1.00 -8.26 -6.53
N THR A 11 2.13 -8.21 -7.24
CA THR A 11 3.46 -8.45 -6.64
C THR A 11 3.81 -7.44 -5.53
N LYS A 12 3.51 -6.15 -5.71
CA LYS A 12 3.74 -5.12 -4.70
C LYS A 12 2.82 -5.33 -3.49
N ILE A 13 1.57 -5.71 -3.73
CA ILE A 13 0.59 -6.00 -2.67
C ILE A 13 1.05 -7.23 -1.87
N ASP A 14 1.46 -8.30 -2.54
CA ASP A 14 1.91 -9.54 -1.91
C ASP A 14 3.18 -9.33 -1.08
N LYS A 15 4.15 -8.58 -1.63
CA LYS A 15 5.41 -8.26 -0.95
C LYS A 15 5.27 -7.24 0.18
N ALA A 16 4.14 -6.53 0.28
CA ALA A 16 3.91 -5.59 1.38
C ALA A 16 3.83 -6.36 2.70
N LYS A 17 4.83 -6.16 3.56
CA LYS A 17 4.92 -6.81 4.87
C LYS A 17 4.36 -5.90 5.96
N PRO A 18 3.70 -6.47 6.98
CA PRO A 18 3.34 -5.75 8.19
C PRO A 18 4.55 -5.07 8.83
N GLN A 19 4.33 -3.90 9.38
CA GLN A 19 5.31 -3.15 10.17
C GLN A 19 4.74 -2.88 11.56
N GLU A 20 5.55 -2.34 12.47
CA GLU A 20 5.12 -1.99 13.83
C GLU A 20 3.94 -1.01 13.83
N LYS A 21 3.84 -0.17 12.79
CA LYS A 21 2.75 0.78 12.59
C LYS A 21 2.03 0.49 11.29
N GLU A 22 0.74 0.81 11.27
CA GLU A 22 -0.03 0.76 10.03
C GLU A 22 0.49 1.79 9.02
N PHE A 23 0.50 1.41 7.75
CA PHE A 23 0.93 2.27 6.66
C PHE A 23 0.09 2.04 5.42
N THR A 24 0.07 3.04 4.54
CA THR A 24 -0.70 3.01 3.29
C THR A 24 0.22 3.02 2.08
N LEU A 25 -0.15 2.26 1.05
CA LEU A 25 0.46 2.29 -0.27
C LEU A 25 -0.57 2.87 -1.25
N SER A 26 -0.27 4.01 -1.86
CA SER A 26 -1.20 4.65 -2.79
C SER A 26 -1.19 3.97 -4.16
N ASP A 27 -2.38 3.70 -4.68
CA ASP A 27 -2.61 3.19 -6.05
C ASP A 27 -3.03 4.31 -7.02
N GLY A 28 -3.28 5.51 -6.49
CA GLY A 28 -3.69 6.68 -7.25
C GLY A 28 -5.20 6.88 -7.24
N LYS A 29 -5.65 8.04 -7.72
CA LYS A 29 -7.07 8.44 -7.73
C LYS A 29 -7.78 8.30 -6.36
N GLY A 30 -7.04 8.41 -5.25
CA GLY A 30 -7.58 8.24 -3.90
C GLY A 30 -7.66 6.79 -3.41
N LEU A 31 -7.31 5.81 -4.24
CA LEU A 31 -7.20 4.41 -3.85
C LEU A 31 -5.86 4.14 -3.15
N TYR A 32 -5.89 3.31 -2.12
CA TYR A 32 -4.72 2.88 -1.37
C TYR A 32 -4.92 1.49 -0.77
N LEU A 33 -3.82 0.81 -0.48
CA LEU A 33 -3.77 -0.41 0.32
C LEU A 33 -3.32 -0.04 1.74
N LEU A 34 -4.11 -0.39 2.76
CA LEU A 34 -3.75 -0.27 4.16
C LEU A 34 -3.17 -1.58 4.67
N VAL A 35 -1.92 -1.55 5.13
CA VAL A 35 -1.23 -2.70 5.73
C VAL A 35 -1.18 -2.51 7.24
N LYS A 36 -1.83 -3.41 7.96
CA LYS A 36 -1.87 -3.39 9.43
C LYS A 36 -0.74 -4.24 10.03
N PRO A 37 -0.29 -3.94 11.27
CA PRO A 37 0.69 -4.75 11.99
C PRO A 37 0.27 -6.21 12.17
N ASN A 38 -1.04 -6.50 12.18
CA ASN A 38 -1.61 -7.83 12.35
C ASN A 38 -1.59 -8.70 11.07
N GLY A 39 -1.03 -8.23 9.95
CA GLY A 39 -1.04 -8.98 8.70
C GLY A 39 -2.19 -8.65 7.75
N ALA A 40 -3.23 -7.97 8.22
CA ALA A 40 -4.36 -7.61 7.38
C ALA A 40 -3.97 -6.56 6.34
N LYS A 41 -4.47 -6.75 5.12
CA LYS A 41 -4.34 -5.83 3.99
C LYS A 41 -5.75 -5.44 3.56
N LEU A 42 -6.06 -4.14 3.59
CA LEU A 42 -7.39 -3.56 3.31
C LEU A 42 -7.34 -2.57 2.16
#